data_AF-A0A2L1GPE3-F1
#
_entry.id   AF-A0A2L1GPE3-F1
#
_cell.length_a   1.000
_cell.length_b   1.000
_cell.length_c   1.000
_cell.angle_alpha   90.00
_cell.angle_beta   90.00
_cell.angle_gamma   90.00
#
_symmetry.space_group_name_H-M   'P 1'
#
loop_
_entity.id
_entity.type
_entity.pdbx_description
1 polymer ?
#
loop_
_entity_poly.entity_id
_entity_poly.type
_entity_poly.pdbx_seq_one_letter_code
_entity_poly.pdbx_strand_id
1 'polypeptide(L)'
;MSALQIKQTRQQPASPLPLLWSPLATVALSFLFTPVFGAAVQMLNWRALHEVGHARSSFWWCMAGCVILLLNPGLALIQTDTRVLDSCTATLMLLYMTGWLFLSAGTQIRYVRRHFPQGYGHRSWKRILPLTLAACAFYLLMSLTLTWMGQVLLQS
;
A
#
# COMPACT_ATOMS: atom_id res chain seq x y z
N MET A 1 -28.71 43.75 -32.91
CA MET A 1 -28.00 42.46 -32.79
C MET A 1 -26.81 42.69 -31.90
N SER A 2 -27.09 42.67 -30.59
CA SER A 2 -26.29 43.30 -29.54
C SER A 2 -25.38 42.28 -28.87
N ALA A 3 -24.08 42.63 -28.74
CA ALA A 3 -23.13 42.47 -27.62
C ALA A 3 -23.19 41.27 -26.64
N LEU A 4 -24.04 40.27 -26.86
CA LEU A 4 -24.36 39.20 -25.91
C LEU A 4 -23.70 37.86 -26.27
N GLN A 5 -23.08 37.74 -27.45
CA GLN A 5 -22.35 36.52 -27.84
C GLN A 5 -20.89 36.47 -27.34
N ILE A 6 -20.35 37.55 -26.78
CA ILE A 6 -18.94 37.59 -26.33
C ILE A 6 -18.77 37.05 -24.89
N LYS A 7 -19.86 36.82 -24.15
CA LYS A 7 -19.80 36.48 -22.71
C LYS A 7 -20.00 34.99 -22.38
N GLN A 8 -19.63 34.09 -23.29
CA GLN A 8 -19.81 32.64 -23.07
C GLN A 8 -18.67 31.74 -23.52
N THR A 9 -17.43 32.23 -23.58
CA THR A 9 -16.30 31.43 -23.07
C THR A 9 -16.44 31.37 -21.56
N ARG A 10 -17.43 30.61 -21.06
CA ARG A 10 -17.39 30.14 -19.68
C ARG A 10 -16.09 29.35 -19.61
N GLN A 11 -15.07 29.92 -18.97
CA GLN A 11 -14.01 29.13 -18.38
C GLN A 11 -14.73 28.07 -17.54
N GLN A 12 -14.84 26.85 -18.06
CA GLN A 12 -15.15 25.71 -17.22
C GLN A 12 -14.10 25.76 -16.12
N PRO A 13 -14.48 25.86 -14.83
CA PRO A 13 -13.50 25.73 -13.77
C PRO A 13 -12.81 24.40 -14.02
N ALA A 14 -11.48 24.43 -14.24
CA ALA A 14 -10.70 23.21 -14.42
C ALA A 14 -11.10 22.27 -13.29
N SER A 15 -11.63 21.09 -13.64
CA SER A 15 -12.02 20.11 -12.63
C SER A 15 -10.85 19.94 -11.66
N PRO A 16 -11.06 20.10 -10.34
CA PRO A 16 -9.96 20.14 -9.39
C PRO A 16 -9.13 18.86 -9.56
N LEU A 17 -7.82 19.04 -9.79
CA LEU A 17 -6.89 17.94 -10.03
C LEU A 17 -7.05 16.87 -8.93
N PRO A 18 -7.00 15.57 -9.27
CA PRO A 18 -7.12 14.53 -8.27
C PRO A 18 -6.00 14.66 -7.23
N LEU A 19 -6.37 14.59 -5.96
CA LEU A 19 -5.43 14.63 -4.85
C LEU A 19 -4.91 13.22 -4.58
N LEU A 20 -3.64 12.98 -4.86
CA LEU A 20 -2.98 11.68 -4.71
C LEU A 20 -1.73 11.77 -3.83
N TRP A 21 -1.39 10.66 -3.17
CA TRP A 21 -0.03 10.46 -2.70
C TRP A 21 0.86 10.11 -3.89
N SER A 22 2.09 10.63 -3.91
CA SER A 22 3.00 10.39 -5.04
C SER A 22 3.21 8.89 -5.27
N PRO A 23 2.90 8.34 -6.47
CA PRO A 23 3.08 6.92 -6.76
C PRO A 23 4.54 6.48 -6.58
N LEU A 24 5.49 7.35 -6.94
CA LEU A 24 6.91 7.05 -6.78
C LEU A 24 7.34 7.04 -5.30
N ALA A 25 6.87 8.03 -4.52
CA ALA A 25 7.14 8.06 -3.09
C ALA A 25 6.47 6.87 -2.36
N THR A 26 5.30 6.43 -2.84
CA THR A 26 4.62 5.22 -2.33
C THR A 26 5.51 3.99 -2.48
N VAL A 27 6.14 3.81 -3.65
CA VAL A 27 7.09 2.72 -3.88
C VAL A 27 8.31 2.83 -2.96
N ALA A 28 8.94 4.01 -2.89
CA ALA A 28 10.11 4.21 -2.04
C ALA A 28 9.83 3.92 -0.56
N LEU A 29 8.71 4.43 -0.04
CA LEU A 29 8.28 4.19 1.35
C LEU A 29 7.86 2.73 1.60
N SER A 30 7.49 1.98 0.57
CA SER A 30 7.18 0.54 0.70
C SER A 30 8.42 -0.31 0.96
N PHE A 31 9.60 0.12 0.50
CA PHE A 31 10.87 -0.50 0.89
C PHE A 31 11.24 -0.23 2.35
N LEU A 32 10.85 0.93 2.88
CA LEU A 32 11.09 1.29 4.28
C LEU A 32 10.12 0.57 5.23
N PHE A 33 8.83 0.51 4.87
CA PHE A 33 7.80 -0.13 5.67
C PHE A 33 7.58 -1.56 5.19
N THR A 34 6.63 -1.74 4.27
CA THR A 34 6.32 -3.00 3.63
C THR A 34 5.58 -2.73 2.31
N PRO A 35 5.56 -3.68 1.37
CA PRO A 35 4.67 -3.61 0.21
C PRO A 35 3.17 -3.64 0.58
N VAL A 36 2.78 -4.02 1.81
CA VAL A 36 1.40 -3.87 2.31
C VAL A 36 1.02 -2.40 2.45
N PHE A 37 1.92 -1.58 3.01
CA PHE A 37 1.74 -0.13 3.06
C PHE A 37 1.56 0.43 1.64
N GLY A 38 2.41 0.01 0.71
CA GLY A 38 2.33 0.41 -0.69
C GLY A 38 0.99 0.08 -1.32
N ALA A 39 0.54 -1.16 -1.20
CA ALA A 39 -0.75 -1.62 -1.71
C ALA A 39 -1.94 -0.86 -1.11
N ALA A 40 -1.90 -0.55 0.20
CA ALA A 40 -2.92 0.25 0.87
C ALA A 40 -2.98 1.69 0.32
N VAL A 41 -1.83 2.36 0.18
CA VAL A 41 -1.77 3.71 -0.40
C VAL A 41 -2.20 3.70 -1.87
N GLN A 42 -1.79 2.69 -2.66
CA GLN A 42 -2.24 2.52 -4.03
C GLN A 42 -3.76 2.37 -4.13
N MET A 43 -4.37 1.57 -3.26
CA MET A 43 -5.83 1.43 -3.18
C MET A 43 -6.49 2.80 -2.96
N LEU A 44 -5.99 3.60 -2.02
CA LEU A 44 -6.55 4.92 -1.73
C LEU A 44 -6.38 5.89 -2.91
N ASN A 45 -5.23 5.85 -3.59
CA ASN A 45 -4.99 6.61 -4.81
C ASN A 45 -5.97 6.21 -5.93
N TRP A 46 -6.18 4.90 -6.16
CA TRP A 46 -7.13 4.43 -7.16
C TRP A 46 -8.57 4.84 -6.85
N ARG A 47 -8.96 4.83 -5.57
CA ARG A 47 -10.26 5.37 -5.13
C ARG A 47 -10.39 6.85 -5.43
N ALA A 48 -9.34 7.64 -5.20
CA ALA A 48 -9.32 9.07 -5.53
C ALA A 48 -9.35 9.34 -7.05
N LEU A 49 -8.95 8.36 -7.86
CA LEU A 49 -9.05 8.37 -9.32
C LEU A 49 -10.38 7.80 -9.85
N HIS A 50 -11.29 7.37 -8.96
CA HIS A 50 -12.54 6.68 -9.31
C HIS A 50 -12.34 5.36 -10.09
N GLU A 51 -11.15 4.76 -10.01
CA GLU A 51 -10.77 3.51 -10.68
C GLU A 51 -11.05 2.29 -9.77
N VAL A 52 -12.32 1.90 -9.68
CA VAL A 52 -12.78 0.88 -8.72
C VAL A 52 -12.13 -0.49 -8.93
N GLY A 53 -11.92 -0.92 -10.18
CA GLY A 53 -11.27 -2.20 -10.49
C GLY A 53 -9.83 -2.26 -9.98
N HIS A 54 -9.07 -1.19 -10.24
CA HIS A 54 -7.68 -1.06 -9.79
C HIS A 54 -7.59 -0.92 -8.26
N ALA A 55 -8.54 -0.20 -7.63
CA ALA A 55 -8.64 -0.11 -6.19
C ALA A 55 -8.88 -1.48 -5.54
N ARG A 56 -9.77 -2.30 -6.13
CA ARG A 56 -10.03 -3.67 -5.65
C ARG A 56 -8.82 -4.58 -5.82
N SER A 57 -8.12 -4.49 -6.94
CA SER A 57 -6.86 -5.23 -7.13
C SER A 57 -5.82 -4.85 -6.07
N SER A 58 -5.64 -3.56 -5.80
CA SER A 58 -4.70 -3.09 -4.77
C SER A 58 -5.12 -3.50 -3.35
N PHE A 59 -6.43 -3.58 -3.07
CA PHE A 59 -6.94 -4.14 -1.83
C PHE A 59 -6.53 -5.62 -1.67
N TRP A 60 -6.65 -6.43 -2.72
CA TRP A 60 -6.24 -7.83 -2.66
C TRP A 60 -4.73 -8.00 -2.47
N TRP A 61 -3.91 -7.14 -3.09
CA TRP A 61 -2.47 -7.09 -2.79
C TRP A 61 -2.23 -6.80 -1.31
N CYS A 62 -2.90 -5.80 -0.75
CA CYS A 62 -2.81 -5.47 0.67
C CYS A 62 -3.18 -6.67 1.56
N MET A 63 -4.31 -7.34 1.28
CA MET A 63 -4.75 -8.52 2.05
C MET A 63 -3.76 -9.69 1.92
N ALA A 64 -3.26 -9.98 0.72
CA ALA A 64 -2.27 -11.03 0.51
C ALA A 64 -0.99 -10.76 1.33
N GLY A 65 -0.49 -9.53 1.32
CA GLY A 65 0.67 -9.17 2.11
C GLY A 65 0.41 -9.21 3.63
N CYS A 66 -0.79 -8.84 4.09
CA CYS A 66 -1.18 -9.02 5.50
C CYS A 66 -1.13 -10.49 5.91
N VAL A 67 -1.68 -11.39 5.09
CA VAL A 67 -1.63 -12.85 5.36
C VAL A 67 -0.18 -13.33 5.43
N ILE A 68 0.68 -12.91 4.49
CA ILE A 68 2.09 -13.29 4.49
C ILE A 68 2.82 -12.78 5.74
N LEU A 69 2.57 -11.53 6.16
CA LEU A 69 3.17 -10.94 7.36
C LEU A 69 2.77 -11.67 8.66
N LEU A 70 1.53 -12.16 8.72
CA LEU A 70 1.00 -12.84 9.90
C LEU A 70 1.36 -14.34 9.96
N LEU A 71 1.81 -14.92 8.85
CA LEU A 71 2.10 -16.35 8.76
C LEU A 71 3.16 -16.79 9.77
N ASN A 72 4.29 -16.08 9.83
CA ASN A 72 5.39 -16.43 10.73
C ASN A 72 5.00 -16.35 12.23
N PRO A 73 4.55 -15.18 12.76
CA PRO A 73 4.18 -15.10 14.16
C PRO A 73 2.96 -15.95 14.54
N GLY A 74 2.05 -16.21 13.59
CA GLY A 74 0.93 -17.13 13.81
C GLY A 74 1.38 -18.59 13.97
N LEU A 75 2.39 -19.01 13.21
CA LEU A 75 2.92 -20.37 13.27
C LEU A 75 3.81 -20.62 14.50
N ALA A 76 4.41 -19.56 15.07
CA ALA A 76 5.13 -19.65 16.35
C ALA A 76 4.24 -20.21 17.49
N LEU A 77 2.92 -20.03 17.42
CA LEU A 77 1.97 -20.57 18.40
C LEU A 77 1.76 -22.08 18.31
N ILE A 78 1.98 -22.68 17.13
CA ILE A 78 1.70 -24.11 16.89
C ILE A 78 2.97 -24.97 16.89
N GLN A 79 4.04 -24.49 17.51
CA GLN A 79 5.20 -25.30 17.93
C GLN A 79 5.91 -26.06 16.79
N THR A 80 5.98 -25.47 15.58
CA THR A 80 6.67 -26.07 14.43
C THR A 80 8.14 -25.66 14.39
N ASP A 81 9.06 -26.55 14.03
CA ASP A 81 10.47 -26.19 13.77
C ASP A 81 10.55 -25.13 12.66
N THR A 82 10.88 -23.90 13.04
CA THR A 82 10.63 -22.73 12.18
C THR A 82 11.74 -22.48 11.17
N ARG A 83 12.90 -23.15 11.21
CA ARG A 83 14.04 -22.74 10.35
C ARG A 83 13.74 -22.80 8.85
N VAL A 84 13.08 -23.87 8.40
CA VAL A 84 12.66 -24.01 7.00
C VAL A 84 11.54 -23.03 6.68
N LEU A 85 10.61 -22.85 7.62
CA LEU A 85 9.47 -21.95 7.49
C LEU A 85 9.88 -20.47 7.43
N ASP A 86 10.87 -20.06 8.21
CA ASP A 86 11.48 -18.72 8.21
C ASP A 86 12.08 -18.42 6.84
N SER A 87 12.78 -19.40 6.26
CA SER A 87 13.34 -19.30 4.91
C SER A 87 12.23 -19.21 3.84
N CYS A 88 11.19 -20.03 3.97
CA CYS A 88 10.03 -20.01 3.07
C CYS A 88 9.25 -18.69 3.16
N THR A 89 9.02 -18.17 4.36
CA THR A 89 8.30 -16.89 4.57
C THR A 89 9.10 -15.70 4.06
N ALA A 90 10.42 -15.66 4.30
CA ALA A 90 11.30 -14.66 3.74
C ALA A 90 11.30 -14.69 2.20
N THR A 91 11.39 -15.88 1.61
CA THR A 91 11.31 -16.08 0.16
C THR A 91 9.96 -15.60 -0.38
N LEU A 92 8.86 -15.96 0.29
CA LEU A 92 7.51 -15.55 -0.09
C LEU A 92 7.32 -14.02 0.01
N MET A 93 7.89 -13.37 1.03
CA MET A 93 7.90 -11.90 1.13
C MET A 93 8.68 -11.25 0.00
N LEU A 94 9.81 -11.81 -0.39
CA LEU A 94 10.59 -11.31 -1.53
C LEU A 94 9.82 -11.46 -2.85
N LEU A 95 9.20 -12.63 -3.08
CA LEU A 95 8.33 -12.87 -4.23
C LEU A 95 7.11 -11.94 -4.23
N TYR A 96 6.51 -11.70 -3.06
CA TYR A 96 5.41 -10.76 -2.90
C TYR A 96 5.84 -9.32 -3.21
N MET A 97 6.98 -8.86 -2.66
CA MET A 97 7.52 -7.53 -2.93
C MET A 97 7.76 -7.33 -4.44
N THR A 98 8.48 -8.25 -5.07
CA THR A 98 8.79 -8.18 -6.50
C THR A 98 7.53 -8.27 -7.37
N GLY A 99 6.63 -9.22 -7.08
CA GLY A 99 5.34 -9.36 -7.77
C GLY A 99 4.49 -8.10 -7.66
N TRP A 100 4.35 -7.55 -6.45
CA TRP A 100 3.62 -6.30 -6.23
C TRP A 100 4.25 -5.12 -7.00
N LEU A 101 5.59 -5.00 -7.01
CA LEU A 101 6.29 -3.92 -7.72
C LEU A 101 5.97 -3.93 -9.22
N PHE A 102 6.10 -5.08 -9.88
CA PHE A 102 5.94 -5.17 -11.33
C PHE A 102 4.48 -5.23 -11.78
N LEU A 103 3.63 -5.93 -11.03
CA LEU A 103 2.24 -6.20 -11.42
C LEU A 103 1.26 -5.14 -10.92
N SER A 104 1.57 -4.41 -9.84
CA SER A 104 0.68 -3.40 -9.24
C SER A 104 1.31 -2.01 -9.12
N ALA A 105 2.52 -1.89 -8.55
CA ALA A 105 3.14 -0.58 -8.34
C ALA A 105 3.35 0.18 -9.66
N GLY A 106 3.90 -0.52 -10.66
CA GLY A 106 4.14 0.02 -11.99
C GLY A 106 2.86 0.41 -12.76
N THR A 107 1.70 -0.21 -12.50
CA THR A 107 0.46 0.14 -13.21
C THR A 107 -0.02 1.54 -12.83
N GLN A 108 -0.01 1.88 -11.53
CA GLN A 108 -0.43 3.22 -11.08
C GLN A 108 0.53 4.32 -11.53
N ILE A 109 1.84 4.07 -11.50
CA ILE A 109 2.84 5.03 -12.00
C ILE A 109 2.59 5.35 -13.48
N ARG A 110 2.41 4.32 -14.31
CA ARG A 110 2.15 4.49 -15.75
C ARG A 110 0.80 5.17 -15.99
N TYR A 111 -0.24 4.79 -15.25
CA TYR A 111 -1.56 5.37 -15.37
C TYR A 111 -1.55 6.87 -15.10
N VAL A 112 -0.97 7.29 -13.97
CA VAL A 112 -0.92 8.70 -13.58
C VAL A 112 -0.12 9.52 -14.59
N ARG A 113 1.02 9.02 -15.08
CA ARG A 113 1.82 9.70 -16.11
C ARG A 113 1.08 9.87 -17.43
N ARG A 114 0.25 8.91 -17.83
CA ARG A 114 -0.51 8.94 -19.09
C ARG A 114 -1.73 9.85 -19.03
N HIS A 115 -2.50 9.80 -17.94
CA HIS A 115 -3.77 10.52 -17.82
C HIS A 115 -3.62 11.92 -17.22
N PHE A 116 -2.55 12.17 -16.47
CA PHE A 116 -2.28 13.44 -15.82
C PHE A 116 -0.87 13.97 -16.16
N PRO A 117 -0.57 14.23 -17.45
CA PRO A 117 0.76 14.68 -17.87
C PRO A 117 1.14 16.06 -17.32
N GLN A 118 0.15 16.90 -17.01
CA GLN A 118 0.33 18.21 -16.39
C GLN A 118 0.49 18.13 -14.85
N GLY A 119 0.42 16.93 -14.27
CA GLY A 119 0.52 16.70 -12.84
C GLY A 119 -0.83 16.49 -12.15
N TYR A 120 -0.77 16.35 -10.83
CA TYR A 120 -1.90 16.05 -9.95
C TYR A 120 -1.72 16.78 -8.62
N GLY A 121 -2.78 16.91 -7.83
CA GLY A 121 -2.70 17.53 -6.51
C GLY A 121 -2.02 16.60 -5.50
N HIS A 122 -1.20 17.13 -4.60
CA HIS A 122 -0.47 16.30 -3.62
C HIS A 122 -1.23 16.14 -2.30
N ARG A 123 -1.48 14.89 -1.89
CA ARG A 123 -1.93 14.59 -0.53
C ARG A 123 -0.76 14.59 0.45
N SER A 124 -1.03 15.11 1.65
CA SER A 124 -0.05 15.10 2.73
C SER A 124 0.14 13.70 3.32
N TRP A 125 1.38 13.39 3.70
CA TRP A 125 1.76 12.14 4.36
C TRP A 125 1.52 12.15 5.88
N LYS A 126 1.24 13.32 6.45
CA LYS A 126 1.18 13.59 7.90
C LYS A 126 0.19 12.71 8.67
N ARG A 127 -0.86 12.22 8.01
CA ARG A 127 -1.86 11.32 8.63
C ARG A 127 -1.50 9.84 8.51
N ILE A 128 -0.92 9.43 7.38
CA ILE A 128 -0.66 8.01 7.11
C ILE A 128 0.64 7.55 7.79
N LEU A 129 1.72 8.33 7.70
CA LEU A 129 3.02 7.92 8.25
C LEU A 129 3.00 7.58 9.75
N PRO A 130 2.45 8.40 10.66
CA PRO A 130 2.40 8.03 12.07
C PRO A 130 1.54 6.79 12.32
N LEU A 131 0.45 6.61 11.56
CA LEU A 131 -0.38 5.41 11.65
C LEU A 131 0.37 4.17 11.16
N THR A 132 1.15 4.28 10.08
CA THR A 132 2.01 3.20 9.59
C THR A 132 3.09 2.84 10.61
N LEU A 133 3.73 3.84 11.22
CA LEU A 133 4.70 3.61 12.29
C LEU A 133 4.08 2.91 13.50
N ALA A 134 2.90 3.34 13.93
CA ALA A 134 2.17 2.68 15.01
C ALA A 134 1.79 1.23 14.65
N ALA A 135 1.35 0.98 13.41
CA ALA A 135 1.05 -0.37 12.94
C ALA A 135 2.29 -1.26 12.88
N CYS A 136 3.44 -0.73 12.43
CA CYS A 136 4.71 -1.44 12.46
C CYS A 136 5.15 -1.77 13.89
N ALA A 137 5.07 -0.81 14.81
CA ALA A 137 5.40 -1.02 16.21
C ALA A 137 4.49 -2.08 16.85
N PHE A 138 3.18 -2.00 16.60
CA PHE A 138 2.21 -3.00 17.05
C PHE A 138 2.54 -4.40 16.49
N TYR A 139 2.81 -4.51 15.18
CA TYR A 139 3.18 -5.77 14.56
C TYR A 139 4.44 -6.38 15.18
N LEU A 140 5.49 -5.57 15.40
CA LEU A 140 6.73 -6.03 16.01
C LEU A 140 6.51 -6.52 17.45
N LEU A 141 5.79 -5.75 18.26
CA LEU A 141 5.45 -6.14 19.63
C LEU A 141 4.63 -7.43 19.66
N MET A 142 3.59 -7.51 18.84
CA MET A 142 2.76 -8.71 18.70
C MET A 142 3.62 -9.91 18.28
N SER A 143 4.45 -9.77 17.26
CA SER A 143 5.32 -10.85 16.76
C SER A 143 6.27 -11.37 17.85
N LEU A 144 6.92 -10.45 18.59
CA LEU A 144 7.80 -10.79 19.71
C LEU A 144 7.03 -11.52 20.83
N THR A 145 5.84 -11.03 21.19
CA THR A 145 5.03 -11.67 22.24
C THR A 145 4.59 -13.07 21.85
N LEU A 146 4.14 -13.29 20.61
CA LEU A 146 3.70 -14.61 20.14
C LEU A 146 4.87 -15.59 20.07
N THR A 147 6.04 -15.12 19.64
CA THR A 147 7.26 -15.92 19.62
C THR A 147 7.70 -16.30 21.03
N TRP A 148 7.71 -15.34 21.95
CA TRP A 148 8.05 -15.59 23.35
C TRP A 148 7.08 -16.56 24.02
N MET A 149 5.77 -16.39 23.82
CA MET A 149 4.75 -17.31 24.31
C MET A 149 4.95 -18.73 23.76
N GLY A 150 5.25 -18.86 22.46
CA GLY A 150 5.58 -20.14 21.85
C GLY A 150 6.78 -20.83 22.53
N GLN A 151 7.82 -20.07 22.89
CA GLN A 151 8.99 -20.60 23.61
C GLN A 151 8.68 -21.02 25.04
N VAL A 152 7.90 -20.23 25.78
CA VAL A 152 7.50 -20.57 27.17
C VAL A 152 6.71 -21.88 27.20
N LEU A 153 5.79 -22.07 26.25
CA LEU A 153 5.01 -23.30 26.13
C LEU A 153 5.87 -24.55 25.81
N LEU A 154 7.10 -24.38 25.27
CA LEU A 154 8.02 -25.49 25.01
C LEU A 154 8.81 -25.91 26.27
N GLN A 155 8.87 -25.06 27.31
CA GLN A 155 9.64 -25.32 28.54
C GLN A 155 8.79 -25.88 29.68
N SER A 156 7.46 -25.86 29.55
CA SER A 156 6.47 -26.39 30.52
C SER A 156 6.00 -27.80 30.16
#